data_AF-A0A7V8VMG8-F1
#
_entry.id   AF-A0A7V8VMG8-F1
#
_cell.length_a   1.000
_cell.length_b   1.000
_cell.length_c   1.000
_cell.angle_alpha   90.00
_cell.angle_beta   90.00
_cell.angle_gamma   90.00
#
_symmetry.space_group_name_H-M   'P 1'
#
loop_
_entity.id
_entity.type
_entity.pdbx_description
1 polymer ?
#
loop_
_entity_poly.entity_id
_entity_poly.type
_entity_poly.pdbx_seq_one_letter_code
_entity_poly.pdbx_strand_id
1 'polypeptide(L)'
;MENAEIVYFPEDRAASAGQSEPAALLLEAFRKCGKPFAIGWDLIDATQQQALDELDAKPADAREAAVRRLELIGSGRAREYCRSVLRQGRLAGVRHLALRSPAALLAKLSTTERLTPEEEQIFPRGFRSPPGGLQAYAERLSARREPSDGSAAGSYRAEMLREQFAAEVIVRHFRGATPESKLLVFSSEADLEIGRGVPFYVAQKLKLRQLVFGPDVPGSAGARL
;
A
#
# COMPACT_ATOMS: atom_id res chain seq x y z
N MET A 1 -6.57 17.00 6.79
CA MET A 1 -5.41 16.10 7.06
C MET A 1 -4.92 16.13 8.51
N GLU A 2 -5.01 17.27 9.21
CA GLU A 2 -4.41 17.44 10.55
C GLU A 2 -4.80 16.33 11.53
N ASN A 3 -6.01 15.80 11.40
CA ASN A 3 -6.59 14.77 12.26
C ASN A 3 -6.44 13.32 11.77
N ALA A 4 -5.87 13.01 10.61
CA ALA A 4 -5.68 11.60 10.20
C ALA A 4 -4.27 11.13 10.57
N GLU A 5 -4.14 9.97 11.21
CA GLU A 5 -2.84 9.33 11.43
C GLU A 5 -2.41 8.48 10.24
N ILE A 6 -3.36 7.92 9.48
CA ILE A 6 -3.08 7.20 8.23
C ILE A 6 -3.85 7.83 7.10
N VAL A 7 -3.16 8.10 6.00
CA VAL A 7 -3.75 8.61 4.76
C VAL A 7 -3.43 7.64 3.63
N TYR A 8 -4.46 7.11 2.98
CA TYR A 8 -4.35 6.22 1.83
C TYR A 8 -4.60 6.99 0.55
N PHE A 9 -3.72 6.81 -0.43
CA PHE A 9 -3.77 7.47 -1.72
C PHE A 9 -3.68 6.43 -2.85
N PRO A 10 -4.60 6.44 -3.84
CA PRO A 10 -4.54 5.57 -4.99
C PRO A 10 -3.28 5.77 -5.82
N GLU A 11 -2.44 4.74 -5.93
CA GLU A 11 -1.15 4.84 -6.63
C GLU A 11 -1.30 5.18 -8.12
N ASP A 12 -2.36 4.71 -8.78
CA ASP A 12 -2.62 4.98 -10.20
C ASP A 12 -2.93 6.45 -10.48
N ARG A 13 -3.31 7.22 -9.44
CA ARG A 13 -3.55 8.66 -9.53
C ARG A 13 -2.34 9.49 -9.13
N ALA A 14 -1.28 8.85 -8.63
CA ALA A 14 -0.13 9.57 -8.12
C ALA A 14 0.67 10.27 -9.22
N ALA A 15 0.45 9.91 -10.48
CA ALA A 15 1.25 10.32 -11.63
C ALA A 15 0.40 10.85 -12.81
N SER A 16 -0.67 11.61 -12.51
CA SER A 16 -1.44 12.32 -13.52
C SER A 16 -0.65 13.54 -14.03
N ALA A 17 -0.11 13.44 -15.24
CA ALA A 17 0.77 14.41 -15.89
C ALA A 17 0.48 15.90 -15.56
N GLY A 18 1.29 16.49 -14.69
CA GLY A 18 1.35 17.94 -14.47
C GLY A 18 2.06 18.31 -13.17
N GLN A 19 2.67 19.50 -13.05
CA GLN A 19 3.36 19.94 -11.82
C GLN A 19 2.42 20.19 -10.60
N SER A 20 1.13 19.86 -10.72
CA SER A 20 0.08 20.01 -9.71
C SER A 20 -0.53 18.64 -9.33
N GLU A 21 0.29 17.59 -9.21
CA GLU A 21 -0.20 16.24 -8.89
C GLU A 21 -0.68 16.19 -7.42
N PRO A 22 -1.91 15.69 -7.15
CA PRO A 22 -2.46 15.61 -5.80
C PRO A 22 -1.55 14.85 -4.82
N ALA A 23 -0.83 13.84 -5.30
CA ALA A 23 0.14 13.08 -4.50
C ALA A 23 1.35 13.93 -4.07
N ALA A 24 1.86 14.80 -4.94
CA ALA A 24 2.95 15.72 -4.61
C ALA A 24 2.49 16.78 -3.58
N LEU A 25 1.29 17.34 -3.74
CA LEU A 25 0.70 18.27 -2.77
C LEU A 25 0.48 17.61 -1.41
N LEU A 26 0.00 16.37 -1.40
CA LEU A 26 -0.19 15.56 -0.21
C LEU A 26 1.14 15.32 0.52
N LEU A 27 2.18 14.96 -0.22
CA LEU A 27 3.52 14.77 0.34
C LEU A 27 4.09 16.08 0.90
N GLU A 28 3.92 17.20 0.22
CA GLU A 28 4.30 18.52 0.74
C GLU A 28 3.52 18.89 2.01
N ALA A 29 2.23 18.56 2.09
CA ALA A 29 1.43 18.78 3.29
C ALA A 29 1.95 17.95 4.48
N PHE A 30 2.34 16.70 4.26
CA PHE A 30 2.98 15.86 5.29
C PHE A 30 4.31 16.46 5.76
N ARG A 31 5.14 16.99 4.85
CA ARG A 31 6.39 17.66 5.23
C ARG A 31 6.15 18.93 6.03
N LYS A 32 5.15 19.72 5.66
CA LYS A 32 4.83 21.00 6.32
C LYS A 32 4.13 20.84 7.66
N CYS A 33 3.54 19.68 7.96
CA CYS A 33 2.80 19.47 9.21
C CYS A 33 3.69 19.34 10.45
N GLY A 34 5.02 19.23 10.29
CA GLY A 34 5.99 19.19 11.38
C GLY A 34 5.97 17.90 12.21
N LYS A 35 5.17 16.91 11.84
CA LYS A 35 5.09 15.61 12.53
C LYS A 35 5.98 14.57 11.85
N PRO A 36 6.60 13.65 12.61
CA PRO A 36 7.29 12.50 12.03
C PRO A 36 6.32 11.71 11.14
N PHE A 37 6.78 11.31 9.97
CA PHE A 37 5.95 10.48 9.09
C PHE A 37 6.76 9.43 8.33
N ALA A 38 6.05 8.41 7.86
CA ALA A 38 6.56 7.38 6.98
C ALA A 38 5.74 7.33 5.68
N ILE A 39 6.28 6.66 4.66
CA ILE A 39 5.59 6.43 3.38
C ILE A 39 5.55 4.93 3.08
N GLY A 40 4.36 4.36 2.94
CA GLY A 40 4.15 2.97 2.55
C GLY A 40 3.85 2.81 1.07
N TRP A 41 4.42 1.78 0.46
CA TRP A 41 4.33 1.48 -0.98
C TRP A 41 3.86 0.04 -1.21
N ASP A 42 2.70 -0.13 -1.82
CA ASP A 42 2.20 -1.43 -2.32
C ASP A 42 2.82 -1.85 -3.67
N LEU A 43 3.68 -0.98 -4.22
CA LEU A 43 4.50 -1.23 -5.40
C LEU A 43 5.75 -2.05 -5.08
N ILE A 44 6.16 -2.10 -3.80
CA ILE A 44 7.45 -2.64 -3.36
C ILE A 44 7.22 -3.90 -2.53
N ASP A 45 7.83 -4.99 -2.99
CA ASP A 45 7.86 -6.27 -2.29
C ASP A 45 8.62 -6.17 -0.96
N ALA A 46 8.07 -6.77 0.10
CA ALA A 46 8.67 -6.75 1.43
C ALA A 46 10.08 -7.34 1.49
N THR A 47 10.44 -8.23 0.56
CA THR A 47 11.82 -8.72 0.42
C THR A 47 12.84 -7.61 0.13
N GLN A 48 12.39 -6.46 -0.39
CA GLN A 48 13.22 -5.30 -0.69
C GLN A 48 13.27 -4.27 0.44
N GLN A 49 12.67 -4.53 1.62
CA GLN A 49 12.67 -3.58 2.74
C GLN A 49 14.07 -3.19 3.18
N GLN A 50 15.02 -4.13 3.24
CA GLN A 50 16.41 -3.81 3.60
C GLN A 50 17.05 -2.83 2.60
N ALA A 51 16.79 -3.02 1.30
CA ALA A 51 17.30 -2.12 0.28
C ALA A 51 16.73 -0.69 0.43
N LEU A 52 15.47 -0.56 0.88
CA LEU A 52 14.86 0.73 1.21
C LEU A 52 15.50 1.39 2.44
N ASP A 53 15.70 0.62 3.51
CA ASP A 53 16.27 1.13 4.77
C ASP A 53 17.70 1.65 4.57
N GLU A 54 18.46 1.06 3.63
CA GLU A 54 19.81 1.49 3.30
C GLU A 54 19.89 2.74 2.40
N LEU A 55 18.79 3.20 1.79
CA LEU A 55 18.83 4.33 0.84
C LEU A 55 19.32 5.63 1.48
N ASP A 56 18.97 5.86 2.74
CA ASP A 56 19.34 7.08 3.47
C ASP A 56 20.83 7.15 3.81
N ALA A 57 21.50 6.01 3.92
CA ALA A 57 22.94 5.95 4.16
C ALA A 57 23.78 6.15 2.89
N LYS A 58 23.16 6.14 1.71
CA LYS A 58 23.87 6.20 0.43
C LYS A 58 24.04 7.66 -0.05
N PRO A 59 25.23 8.04 -0.57
CA PRO A 59 25.40 9.32 -1.26
C PRO A 59 24.53 9.38 -2.52
N ALA A 60 24.27 10.58 -3.04
CA ALA A 60 23.29 10.82 -4.10
C ALA A 60 23.42 9.88 -5.32
N ASP A 61 24.63 9.70 -5.86
CA ASP A 61 24.86 8.83 -7.02
C ASP A 61 24.60 7.34 -6.71
N ALA A 62 25.02 6.89 -5.53
CA ALA A 62 24.79 5.51 -5.07
C ALA A 62 23.30 5.27 -4.75
N ARG A 63 22.60 6.29 -4.26
CA ARG A 63 21.14 6.27 -4.05
C ARG A 63 20.40 6.14 -5.37
N GLU A 64 20.77 6.90 -6.39
CA GLU A 64 20.17 6.77 -7.73
C GLU A 64 20.37 5.35 -8.30
N ALA A 65 21.58 4.81 -8.20
CA ALA A 65 21.86 3.44 -8.64
C ALA A 65 21.04 2.40 -7.85
N ALA A 66 20.87 2.57 -6.54
CA ALA A 66 20.06 1.69 -5.71
C ALA A 66 18.56 1.77 -6.06
N VAL A 67 18.01 2.98 -6.23
CA VAL A 67 16.60 3.17 -6.62
C VAL A 67 16.29 2.55 -7.98
N ARG A 68 17.25 2.59 -8.93
CA ARG A 68 17.10 1.92 -10.23
C ARG A 68 17.01 0.40 -10.13
N ARG A 69 17.67 -0.20 -9.14
CA ARG A 69 17.68 -1.66 -8.92
C ARG A 69 16.43 -2.17 -8.21
N LEU A 70 15.62 -1.29 -7.61
CA LEU A 70 14.36 -1.69 -7.00
C LEU A 70 13.40 -2.21 -8.07
N GLU A 71 12.90 -3.40 -7.81
CA GLU A 71 11.85 -4.05 -8.59
C GLU A 71 10.51 -3.50 -8.12
N LEU A 72 9.92 -2.63 -8.95
CA LEU A 72 8.62 -2.03 -8.69
C LEU A 72 7.57 -2.69 -9.56
N ILE A 73 6.45 -3.07 -8.96
CA ILE A 73 5.25 -3.57 -9.64
C ILE A 73 4.31 -2.37 -9.92
N GLY A 74 3.24 -2.57 -10.69
CA GLY A 74 2.24 -1.53 -10.98
C GLY A 74 2.49 -0.79 -12.30
N SER A 75 1.68 0.24 -12.55
CA SER A 75 1.73 1.00 -13.80
C SER A 75 3.07 1.73 -13.98
N GLY A 76 3.50 1.96 -15.23
CA GLY A 76 4.75 2.68 -15.51
C GLY A 76 4.81 4.06 -14.83
N ARG A 77 3.66 4.72 -14.72
CA ARG A 77 3.48 6.01 -14.07
C ARG A 77 3.65 5.93 -12.54
N ALA A 78 2.97 4.98 -11.88
CA ALA A 78 3.11 4.79 -10.43
C ALA A 78 4.56 4.44 -10.04
N ARG A 79 5.22 3.61 -10.85
CA ARG A 79 6.64 3.24 -10.67
C ARG A 79 7.56 4.45 -10.79
N GLU A 80 7.36 5.31 -11.80
CA GLU A 80 8.19 6.51 -11.95
C GLU A 80 7.95 7.51 -10.81
N TYR A 81 6.71 7.70 -10.37
CA TYR A 81 6.42 8.53 -9.21
C TYR A 81 7.11 8.02 -7.95
N CYS A 82 7.01 6.71 -7.66
CA CYS A 82 7.70 6.08 -6.54
C CYS A 82 9.22 6.32 -6.61
N ARG A 83 9.85 6.11 -7.77
CA ARG A 83 11.28 6.38 -7.96
C ARG A 83 11.61 7.85 -7.76
N SER A 84 10.81 8.76 -8.31
CA SER A 84 10.97 10.20 -8.13
C SER A 84 10.96 10.58 -6.64
N VAL A 85 10.01 10.04 -5.87
CA VAL A 85 9.95 10.27 -4.41
C VAL A 85 11.16 9.66 -3.71
N LEU A 86 11.57 8.43 -4.04
CA LEU A 86 12.73 7.77 -3.44
C LEU A 86 14.06 8.48 -3.77
N ARG A 87 14.15 9.24 -4.86
CA ARG A 87 15.33 10.06 -5.21
C ARG A 87 15.41 11.38 -4.47
N GLN A 88 14.29 11.88 -3.94
CA GLN A 88 14.23 13.21 -3.36
C GLN A 88 15.04 13.28 -2.05
N GLY A 89 16.22 13.91 -2.11
CA GLY A 89 17.08 14.10 -0.92
C GLY A 89 16.41 14.86 0.23
N ARG A 90 15.37 15.67 -0.07
CA ARG A 90 14.54 16.36 0.93
C ARG A 90 13.63 15.43 1.76
N LEU A 91 13.57 14.15 1.38
CA LEU A 91 12.91 13.07 2.11
C LEU A 91 13.93 12.13 2.75
N ALA A 92 15.22 12.48 2.77
CA ALA A 92 16.20 11.72 3.54
C ALA A 92 15.77 11.67 5.01
N GLY A 93 15.79 10.48 5.60
CA GLY A 93 15.33 10.22 6.96
C GLY A 93 13.83 9.94 7.10
N VAL A 94 13.04 10.05 6.01
CA VAL A 94 11.67 9.57 5.98
C VAL A 94 11.69 8.06 5.79
N ARG A 95 11.08 7.32 6.72
CA ARG A 95 11.03 5.86 6.62
C ARG A 95 10.11 5.43 5.47
N HIS A 96 10.61 4.56 4.60
CA HIS A 96 9.83 3.93 3.53
C HIS A 96 9.45 2.50 3.93
N LEU A 97 8.18 2.12 3.74
CA LEU A 97 7.67 0.78 4.06
C LEU A 97 7.29 0.05 2.76
N ALA A 98 7.83 -1.15 2.57
CA ALA A 98 7.39 -2.08 1.55
C ALA A 98 6.14 -2.83 2.07
N LEU A 99 4.99 -2.54 1.47
CA LEU A 99 3.71 -3.07 1.93
C LEU A 99 3.28 -4.34 1.19
N ARG A 100 3.92 -4.63 0.05
CA ARG A 100 3.50 -5.74 -0.80
C ARG A 100 4.06 -7.06 -0.25
N SER A 101 3.20 -8.05 -0.12
CA SER A 101 3.64 -9.41 0.25
C SER A 101 4.50 -10.05 -0.86
N PRO A 102 5.42 -10.97 -0.50
CA PRO A 102 6.25 -11.70 -1.45
C PRO A 102 5.46 -12.31 -2.63
N ALA A 103 5.72 -11.84 -3.85
CA ALA A 103 4.93 -12.22 -5.04
C ALA A 103 4.93 -13.74 -5.29
N ALA A 104 6.05 -14.42 -5.03
CA ALA A 104 6.18 -15.87 -5.18
C ALA A 104 5.19 -16.64 -4.29
N LEU A 105 4.94 -16.16 -3.07
CA LEU A 105 4.01 -16.82 -2.13
C LEU A 105 2.55 -16.59 -2.53
N LEU A 106 2.22 -15.39 -3.04
CA LEU A 106 0.90 -15.12 -3.59
C LEU A 106 0.59 -15.96 -4.83
N ALA A 107 1.60 -16.18 -5.69
CA ALA A 107 1.46 -17.02 -6.87
C ALA A 107 1.09 -18.46 -6.49
N LYS A 108 1.82 -19.05 -5.51
CA LYS A 108 1.48 -20.38 -4.95
C LYS A 108 0.05 -20.46 -4.44
N LEU A 109 -0.38 -19.46 -3.69
CA LEU A 109 -1.74 -19.41 -3.13
C LEU A 109 -2.81 -19.34 -4.22
N SER A 110 -2.54 -18.60 -5.30
CA SER A 110 -3.46 -18.43 -6.42
C SER A 110 -3.63 -19.71 -7.25
N THR A 111 -2.57 -20.53 -7.33
CA THR A 111 -2.56 -21.82 -8.05
C THR A 111 -2.90 -23.02 -7.16
N THR A 112 -3.36 -22.80 -5.93
CA THR A 112 -3.68 -23.84 -4.92
C THR A 112 -2.50 -24.69 -4.46
N GLU A 113 -1.27 -24.27 -4.76
CA GLU A 113 -0.06 -24.88 -4.21
C GLU A 113 0.00 -24.63 -2.69
N ARG A 114 0.50 -25.63 -1.95
CA ARG A 114 0.64 -25.52 -0.49
C ARG A 114 1.90 -24.71 -0.14
N LEU A 115 1.74 -23.77 0.78
CA LEU A 115 2.86 -23.10 1.43
C LEU A 115 3.56 -24.06 2.40
N THR A 116 4.87 -23.91 2.57
CA THR A 116 5.60 -24.59 3.66
C THR A 116 5.26 -23.96 5.02
N PRO A 117 5.50 -24.66 6.16
CA PRO A 117 5.27 -24.08 7.49
C PRO A 117 6.02 -22.76 7.73
N GLU A 118 7.20 -22.59 7.14
CA GLU A 118 7.99 -21.35 7.22
C GLU A 118 7.34 -20.24 6.40
N GLU A 119 6.86 -20.56 5.19
CA GLU A 119 6.13 -19.62 4.33
C GLU A 119 4.81 -19.18 4.97
N GLU A 120 4.13 -20.07 5.69
CA GLU A 120 2.90 -19.74 6.44
C GLU A 120 3.15 -18.76 7.60
N GLN A 121 4.36 -18.72 8.16
CA GLN A 121 4.71 -17.78 9.23
C GLN A 121 4.88 -16.34 8.72
N ILE A 122 5.12 -16.17 7.42
CA ILE A 122 5.24 -14.84 6.78
C ILE A 122 3.88 -14.14 6.78
N PHE A 123 2.79 -14.89 6.62
CA PHE A 123 1.46 -14.32 6.55
C PHE A 123 0.89 -14.01 7.94
N PRO A 124 0.19 -12.87 8.08
CA PRO A 124 -0.35 -12.45 9.35
C PRO A 124 -1.50 -13.35 9.81
N ARG A 125 -1.69 -13.40 11.13
CA ARG A 125 -2.74 -14.19 11.78
C ARG A 125 -3.68 -13.30 12.59
N GLY A 126 -4.91 -13.79 12.77
CA GLY A 126 -5.89 -13.15 13.65
C GLY A 126 -6.59 -11.93 13.05
N PHE A 127 -6.52 -11.73 11.73
CA PHE A 127 -7.46 -10.89 11.01
C PHE A 127 -8.75 -11.68 10.71
N ARG A 128 -9.88 -10.98 10.71
CA ARG A 128 -11.18 -11.55 10.33
C ARG A 128 -11.51 -11.12 8.91
N SER A 129 -11.88 -12.07 8.06
CA SER A 129 -12.35 -11.76 6.71
C SER A 129 -13.65 -10.96 6.74
N PRO A 130 -13.91 -10.09 5.73
CA PRO A 130 -15.19 -9.44 5.58
C PRO A 130 -16.33 -10.48 5.47
N PRO A 131 -17.49 -10.26 6.12
CA PRO A 131 -18.66 -11.11 5.93
C PRO A 131 -19.04 -11.21 4.45
N GLY A 132 -19.25 -12.42 3.93
CA GLY A 132 -19.59 -12.64 2.52
C GLY A 132 -18.49 -12.33 1.50
N GLY A 133 -17.24 -12.08 1.94
CA GLY A 133 -16.17 -11.60 1.06
C GLY A 133 -15.88 -12.48 -0.17
N LEU A 134 -15.95 -13.81 -0.02
CA LEU A 134 -15.75 -14.74 -1.15
C LEU A 134 -16.88 -14.64 -2.19
N GLN A 135 -18.14 -14.48 -1.73
CA GLN A 135 -19.27 -14.32 -2.63
C GLN A 135 -19.17 -13.01 -3.40
N ALA A 136 -18.94 -11.90 -2.71
CA ALA A 136 -18.73 -10.59 -3.34
C ALA A 136 -17.54 -10.60 -4.31
N TYR A 137 -16.48 -11.35 -3.99
CA TYR A 137 -15.34 -11.55 -4.87
C TYR A 137 -15.73 -12.29 -6.16
N ALA A 138 -16.43 -13.42 -6.04
CA ALA A 138 -16.88 -14.21 -7.18
C ALA A 138 -17.85 -13.43 -8.09
N GLU A 139 -18.74 -12.62 -7.51
CA GLU A 139 -19.65 -11.74 -8.27
C GLU A 139 -18.88 -10.71 -9.11
N ARG A 140 -17.79 -10.12 -8.57
CA ARG A 140 -16.95 -9.17 -9.30
C ARG A 140 -16.15 -9.81 -10.44
N LEU A 141 -15.56 -10.98 -10.20
CA LEU A 141 -14.87 -11.73 -11.26
C LEU A 141 -15.83 -12.04 -12.42
N SER A 142 -17.05 -12.49 -12.07
CA SER A 142 -18.10 -12.79 -13.04
C SER A 142 -18.51 -11.54 -13.85
N ALA A 143 -18.62 -10.38 -13.18
CA ALA A 143 -18.94 -9.11 -13.83
C ALA A 143 -17.86 -8.61 -14.81
N ARG A 144 -16.59 -8.96 -14.57
CA ARG A 144 -15.44 -8.54 -15.41
C ARG A 144 -15.21 -9.42 -16.64
N ARG A 145 -15.93 -10.53 -16.79
CA ARG A 145 -15.73 -11.54 -17.87
C ARG A 145 -14.28 -12.01 -17.99
N GLU A 146 -13.54 -12.02 -16.89
CA GLU A 146 -12.17 -12.52 -16.88
C GLU A 146 -12.20 -14.05 -16.89
N PRO A 147 -11.53 -14.73 -17.84
CA PRO A 147 -11.38 -16.17 -17.79
C PRO A 147 -10.56 -16.53 -16.53
N SER A 148 -11.19 -17.24 -15.60
CA SER A 148 -10.55 -17.68 -14.37
C SER A 148 -9.79 -18.98 -14.63
N ASP A 149 -8.49 -18.89 -14.94
CA ASP A 149 -7.61 -20.07 -15.07
C ASP A 149 -7.31 -20.75 -13.72
N GLY A 150 -7.70 -20.12 -12.60
CA GLY A 150 -7.51 -20.63 -11.23
C GLY A 150 -8.82 -20.87 -10.48
N SER A 151 -8.72 -21.48 -9.30
CA SER A 151 -9.85 -21.59 -8.37
C SER A 151 -10.15 -20.20 -7.78
N ALA A 152 -11.38 -19.69 -7.97
CA ALA A 152 -11.81 -18.40 -7.41
C ALA A 152 -11.55 -18.29 -5.90
N ALA A 153 -11.59 -19.41 -5.16
CA ALA A 153 -11.25 -19.45 -3.75
C ALA A 153 -9.75 -19.24 -3.47
N GLY A 154 -8.87 -19.77 -4.33
CA GLY A 154 -7.42 -19.55 -4.27
C GLY A 154 -7.05 -18.10 -4.55
N SER A 155 -7.60 -17.53 -5.62
CA SER A 155 -7.40 -16.11 -5.97
C SER A 155 -7.93 -15.16 -4.90
N TYR A 156 -9.13 -15.42 -4.36
CA TYR A 156 -9.67 -14.68 -3.23
C TYR A 156 -8.75 -14.75 -2.00
N ARG A 157 -8.27 -15.96 -1.66
CA ARG A 157 -7.36 -16.15 -0.53
C ARG A 157 -6.04 -15.38 -0.72
N ALA A 158 -5.49 -15.37 -1.92
CA ALA A 158 -4.28 -14.62 -2.24
C ALA A 158 -4.50 -13.10 -2.11
N GLU A 159 -5.60 -12.56 -2.64
CA GLU A 159 -5.96 -11.14 -2.50
C GLU A 159 -6.12 -10.76 -1.02
N MET A 160 -6.88 -11.54 -0.28
CA MET A 160 -7.10 -11.34 1.15
C MET A 160 -5.79 -11.35 1.94
N LEU A 161 -4.90 -12.30 1.68
CA LEU A 161 -3.62 -12.39 2.38
C LEU A 161 -2.67 -11.24 2.02
N ARG A 162 -2.72 -10.74 0.78
CA ARG A 162 -1.98 -9.54 0.37
C ARG A 162 -2.46 -8.30 1.14
N GLU A 163 -3.77 -8.07 1.20
CA GLU A 163 -4.37 -6.95 1.95
C GLU A 163 -4.02 -7.03 3.45
N GLN A 164 -4.11 -8.22 4.05
CA GLN A 164 -3.75 -8.45 5.46
C GLN A 164 -2.27 -8.24 5.72
N PHE A 165 -1.40 -8.67 4.80
CA PHE A 165 0.05 -8.48 4.94
C PHE A 165 0.40 -7.00 4.98
N ALA A 166 -0.12 -6.21 4.03
CA ALA A 166 0.06 -4.76 4.02
C ALA A 166 -0.45 -4.13 5.33
N ALA A 167 -1.62 -4.55 5.81
CA ALA A 167 -2.17 -4.09 7.08
C ALA A 167 -1.27 -4.45 8.28
N GLU A 168 -0.69 -5.65 8.33
CA GLU A 168 0.23 -6.05 9.39
C GLU A 168 1.52 -5.22 9.39
N VAL A 169 2.08 -4.90 8.22
CA VAL A 169 3.25 -4.01 8.12
C VAL A 169 2.92 -2.63 8.71
N ILE A 170 1.75 -2.08 8.37
CA ILE A 170 1.26 -0.81 8.94
C ILE A 170 1.08 -0.93 10.46
N VAL A 171 0.47 -2.02 10.94
CA VAL A 171 0.25 -2.26 12.36
C VAL A 171 1.58 -2.31 13.14
N ARG A 172 2.57 -3.03 12.61
CA ARG A 172 3.91 -3.11 13.21
C ARG A 172 4.62 -1.77 13.24
N HIS A 173 4.49 -0.97 12.16
CA HIS A 173 5.02 0.39 12.14
C HIS A 173 4.49 1.21 13.32
N PHE A 174 3.17 1.30 13.48
CA PHE A 174 2.58 2.12 14.54
C PHE A 174 2.81 1.59 15.97
N ARG A 175 3.02 0.28 16.15
CA ARG A 175 3.41 -0.27 17.46
C ARG A 175 4.82 0.15 17.90
N GLY A 176 5.71 0.44 16.94
CA GLY A 176 7.08 0.90 17.21
C GLY A 176 7.31 2.40 16.94
N ALA A 177 6.29 3.12 16.46
CA ALA A 177 6.41 4.52 16.09
C ALA A 177 6.28 5.45 17.30
N THR A 178 6.80 6.66 17.16
CA THR A 178 6.58 7.72 18.16
C THR A 178 5.10 8.10 18.20
N PRO A 179 4.58 8.53 19.37
CA PRO A 179 3.28 9.19 19.43
C PRO A 179 3.19 10.30 18.38
N GLU A 180 2.02 10.44 17.75
CA GLU A 180 1.74 11.40 16.67
C GLU A 180 2.37 11.14 15.30
N SER A 181 3.09 10.03 15.11
CA SER A 181 3.56 9.64 13.78
C SER A 181 2.41 9.53 12.79
N LYS A 182 2.66 9.96 11.55
CA LYS A 182 1.71 9.81 10.44
C LYS A 182 2.23 8.82 9.40
N LEU A 183 1.32 8.23 8.63
CA LEU A 183 1.66 7.35 7.52
C LEU A 183 0.89 7.77 6.27
N LEU A 184 1.63 7.98 5.18
CA LEU A 184 1.07 8.11 3.83
C LEU A 184 1.22 6.77 3.11
N VAL A 185 0.13 6.17 2.63
CA VAL A 185 0.11 4.87 1.96
C VAL A 185 -0.27 5.04 0.50
N PHE A 186 0.58 4.58 -0.41
CA PHE A 186 0.26 4.41 -1.83
C PHE A 186 -0.08 2.95 -2.09
N SER A 187 -1.30 2.70 -2.57
CA SER A 187 -1.80 1.35 -2.89
C SER A 187 -2.86 1.40 -3.98
N SER A 188 -3.21 0.25 -4.55
CA SER A 188 -4.21 0.16 -5.62
C SER A 188 -5.61 0.53 -5.12
N GLU A 189 -6.48 1.07 -5.98
CA GLU A 189 -7.85 1.43 -5.58
C GLU A 189 -8.64 0.22 -5.03
N ALA A 190 -8.38 -0.97 -5.57
CA ALA A 190 -9.05 -2.20 -5.15
C ALA A 190 -8.76 -2.56 -3.68
N ASP A 191 -7.62 -2.11 -3.15
CA ASP A 191 -7.17 -2.36 -1.77
C ASP A 191 -7.65 -1.31 -0.78
N LEU A 192 -8.24 -0.22 -1.27
CA LEU A 192 -8.66 0.92 -0.47
C LEU A 192 -10.18 0.99 -0.28
N GLU A 193 -10.91 -0.04 -0.74
CA GLU A 193 -12.37 -0.09 -0.69
C GLU A 193 -12.92 -0.09 0.75
N ILE A 194 -13.91 0.75 1.03
CA ILE A 194 -14.49 0.89 2.38
C ILE A 194 -15.18 -0.42 2.80
N GLY A 195 -14.90 -0.89 4.02
CA GLY A 195 -15.48 -2.13 4.56
C GLY A 195 -14.74 -3.42 4.15
N ARG A 196 -13.72 -3.30 3.29
CA ARG A 196 -12.74 -4.36 2.97
C ARG A 196 -11.35 -3.73 2.73
N GLY A 197 -10.40 -4.48 2.16
CA GLY A 197 -9.09 -3.92 1.84
C GLY A 197 -8.20 -3.64 3.06
N VAL A 198 -7.09 -2.96 2.80
CA VAL A 198 -6.08 -2.61 3.80
C VAL A 198 -6.65 -1.76 4.95
N PRO A 199 -7.44 -0.69 4.72
CA PRO A 199 -7.98 0.13 5.80
C PRO A 199 -8.89 -0.66 6.77
N PHE A 200 -9.71 -1.58 6.23
CA PHE A 200 -10.55 -2.46 7.03
C PHE A 200 -9.72 -3.34 7.97
N TYR A 201 -8.66 -3.96 7.46
CA TYR A 201 -7.79 -4.81 8.30
C TYR A 201 -7.02 -4.00 9.33
N VAL A 202 -6.48 -2.84 8.98
CA VAL A 202 -5.81 -1.94 9.93
C VAL A 202 -6.73 -1.56 11.08
N ALA A 203 -8.01 -1.24 10.78
CA ALA A 203 -9.01 -0.88 11.79
C ALA A 203 -9.31 -2.01 12.81
N GLN A 204 -9.06 -3.27 12.46
CA GLN A 204 -9.24 -4.39 13.40
C GLN A 204 -8.20 -4.41 14.53
N LYS A 205 -7.04 -3.78 14.31
CA LYS A 205 -5.89 -3.85 15.23
C LYS A 205 -5.52 -2.50 15.82
N LEU A 206 -5.85 -1.41 15.14
CA LEU A 206 -5.50 -0.05 15.53
C LEU A 206 -6.73 0.85 15.58
N LYS A 207 -6.83 1.65 16.65
CA LYS A 207 -7.85 2.69 16.81
C LYS A 207 -7.28 4.04 16.33
N LEU A 208 -6.97 4.12 15.04
CA LEU A 208 -6.43 5.34 14.41
C LEU A 208 -7.46 5.95 13.47
N ARG A 209 -7.38 7.27 13.29
CA ARG A 209 -8.15 8.00 12.28
C ARG A 209 -7.49 7.79 10.93
N GLN A 210 -8.25 7.16 10.04
CA GLN A 210 -7.82 6.79 8.70
C GLN A 210 -8.57 7.65 7.68
N LEU A 211 -7.86 8.13 6.66
CA LEU A 211 -8.44 8.87 5.54
C LEU A 211 -8.11 8.14 4.24
N VAL A 212 -9.11 7.82 3.42
CA VAL A 212 -8.92 7.21 2.10
C VAL A 212 -9.28 8.24 1.04
N PHE A 213 -8.36 8.52 0.12
CA PHE A 213 -8.65 9.30 -1.08
C PHE A 213 -9.36 8.39 -2.11
N GLY A 214 -10.65 8.62 -2.35
CA GLY A 214 -11.45 7.90 -3.34
C GLY A 214 -11.59 8.63 -4.67
N PRO A 215 -12.21 8.03 -5.70
CA PRO A 215 -12.68 8.76 -6.89
C PRO A 215 -13.48 9.99 -6.49
N ASP A 216 -13.26 11.11 -7.18
CA ASP A 216 -14.28 12.14 -7.22
C ASP A 216 -15.55 11.45 -7.71
N VAL A 217 -16.57 11.41 -6.85
CA VAL A 217 -17.89 10.96 -7.27
C VAL A 217 -18.35 11.97 -8.32
N PRO A 218 -18.58 11.59 -9.59
CA PRO A 218 -19.20 12.48 -10.54
C PRO A 218 -20.63 12.71 -10.04
N GLY A 219 -20.85 13.80 -9.30
CA GLY A 219 -22.14 14.09 -8.68
C GLY A 219 -22.10 14.79 -7.32
N SER A 220 -20.96 14.87 -6.62
CA SER A 220 -20.86 15.70 -5.41
C SER A 220 -20.62 17.17 -5.78
N ALA A 221 -21.62 17.78 -6.42
CA ALA A 221 -21.78 19.22 -6.37
C ALA A 221 -22.02 19.62 -4.90
N GLY A 222 -20.97 20.16 -4.27
CA GLY A 222 -21.08 20.93 -3.04
C GLY A 222 -20.59 20.22 -1.78
N ALA A 223 -19.31 20.41 -1.48
CA ALA A 223 -18.88 20.94 -0.19
C ALA A 223 -17.44 21.42 -0.32
N ARG A 224 -17.30 22.69 -0.72
CA ARG A 224 -16.08 23.45 -0.42
C ARG A 224 -16.05 23.71 1.08
N LEU A 225 -14.95 23.36 1.75
CA LEU A 225 -14.11 24.23 2.57
C LEU A 225 -12.92 23.42 3.08
#